data_AF-A0A819N629-F1
#
_entry.id   AF-A0A819N629-F1
#
_cell.length_a   1.000
_cell.length_b   1.000
_cell.length_c   1.000
_cell.angle_alpha   90.00
_cell.angle_beta   90.00
_cell.angle_gamma   90.00
#
_symmetry.space_group_name_H-M   'P 1'
#
loop_
_entity.id
_entity.type
_entity.pdbx_description
1 polymer ?
#
loop_
_entity_poly.entity_id
_entity_poly.type
_entity_poly.pdbx_seq_one_letter_code
_entity_poly.pdbx_strand_id
1 'polypeptide(L)'
;MAAKLVDESKHTRFSDCTSQPQELLAPIQGYETMPLVSLEEAVNPLIPLVPEVKRMAWTVKQSHFKGEHGLSDDETASILLYTMEWEPRERSFYIIFNNTLQTANRQLLRPWYLYLRLIMTSLAKLPPDFNRSVVYRGVKLDLSAQYPIGETVTWWRFSSCTTSIGVLSNEQFLGQSGTRTLFSIECQSAKSIKEFSYYPEEEEVLLPPARQFQVVGCLNQGIGFHIIQLKEIQPEFPLINPVQLTSDILPKTHPQVPPLEPTPPVKPEKDPNLPLPTPPALPKCENSWIKERINIWFSDPVIILLQITASL
;
A
#
# COMPACT_ATOMS: atom_id res chain seq x y z
N MET A 1 13.79 -15.62 -38.94
CA MET A 1 14.13 -14.61 -37.91
C MET A 1 12.81 -14.03 -37.40
N ALA A 2 12.33 -14.53 -36.26
CA ALA A 2 11.13 -14.02 -35.62
C ALA A 2 11.57 -13.04 -34.52
N ALA A 3 11.16 -11.78 -34.64
CA ALA A 3 11.34 -10.77 -33.62
C ALA A 3 10.59 -11.22 -32.36
N LYS A 4 11.31 -11.39 -31.25
CA LYS A 4 10.71 -11.53 -29.93
C LYS A 4 10.04 -10.20 -29.60
N LEU A 5 8.72 -10.20 -29.58
CA LEU A 5 7.93 -9.18 -28.92
C LEU A 5 8.28 -9.25 -27.42
N VAL A 6 8.98 -8.23 -26.94
CA VAL A 6 9.24 -8.04 -25.52
C VAL A 6 7.93 -7.52 -24.93
N ASP A 7 7.34 -8.30 -24.04
CA ASP A 7 6.23 -7.89 -23.19
C ASP A 7 6.77 -6.88 -22.15
N GLU A 8 6.62 -5.59 -22.45
CA GLU A 8 7.11 -4.45 -21.65
C GLU A 8 6.17 -4.05 -20.49
N SER A 9 5.22 -4.91 -20.10
CA SER A 9 4.26 -4.61 -19.02
C SER A 9 4.67 -5.22 -17.66
N LYS A 10 5.74 -4.71 -17.03
CA LYS A 10 6.14 -5.21 -15.70
C LYS A 10 6.56 -4.10 -14.73
N HIS A 11 5.64 -3.76 -13.82
CA HIS A 11 5.77 -3.16 -12.49
C HIS A 11 6.90 -2.16 -12.23
N THR A 12 6.59 -0.86 -12.17
CA THR A 12 7.58 0.23 -11.99
C THR A 12 7.24 1.12 -10.79
N ARG A 13 6.86 0.54 -9.64
CA ARG A 13 6.35 1.25 -8.44
C ARG A 13 7.31 2.30 -7.85
N PHE A 14 8.62 2.14 -8.01
CA PHE A 14 9.62 3.06 -7.46
C PHE A 14 9.93 4.26 -8.37
N SER A 15 9.46 4.24 -9.63
CA SER A 15 9.86 5.21 -10.66
C SER A 15 8.99 6.47 -10.74
N ASP A 16 7.88 6.56 -10.00
CA ASP A 16 6.99 7.72 -10.07
C ASP A 16 7.61 8.94 -9.41
N CYS A 17 8.17 9.82 -10.24
CA CYS A 17 8.60 11.14 -9.83
C CYS A 17 8.02 12.15 -10.82
N THR A 18 6.82 12.65 -10.56
CA THR A 18 6.42 13.93 -11.17
C THR A 18 7.06 15.06 -10.37
N SER A 19 7.20 16.24 -10.99
CA SER A 19 7.67 17.46 -10.35
C SER A 19 7.02 17.68 -8.99
N GLN A 20 7.84 17.74 -7.94
CA GLN A 20 7.36 18.16 -6.62
C GLN A 20 7.01 19.65 -6.66
N PRO A 21 6.02 20.12 -5.86
CA PRO A 21 5.77 21.54 -5.69
C PRO A 21 7.06 22.25 -5.27
N GLN A 22 7.45 23.30 -6.01
CA GLN A 22 8.62 24.12 -5.67
C GLN A 22 8.38 25.00 -4.44
N GLU A 23 7.11 25.23 -4.09
CA GLU A 23 6.70 26.02 -2.94
C GLU A 23 6.20 25.13 -1.79
N LEU A 24 6.40 25.61 -0.56
CA LEU A 24 5.88 24.96 0.63
C LEU A 24 4.34 25.10 0.66
N LEU A 25 3.65 23.96 0.65
CA LEU A 25 2.19 23.91 0.73
C LEU A 25 1.69 24.01 2.17
N ALA A 26 0.43 24.39 2.34
CA ALA A 26 -0.25 24.33 3.64
C ALA A 26 -0.20 22.90 4.23
N PRO A 27 -0.10 22.73 5.56
CA PRO A 27 -0.09 21.42 6.20
C PRO A 27 -1.32 20.56 5.88
N ILE A 28 -1.14 19.23 5.93
CA ILE A 28 -2.22 18.24 5.82
C ILE A 28 -2.80 18.01 7.23
N GLN A 29 -4.05 18.40 7.43
CA GLN A 29 -4.72 18.41 8.74
C GLN A 29 -6.21 18.05 8.62
N GLY A 30 -6.81 17.63 9.73
CA GLY A 30 -8.21 17.22 9.85
C GLY A 30 -8.48 15.73 9.57
N TYR A 31 -7.50 14.99 9.06
CA TYR A 31 -7.63 13.54 8.86
C TYR A 31 -7.39 12.79 10.17
N GLU A 32 -6.51 13.31 11.02
CA GLU A 32 -6.12 12.75 12.30
C GLU A 32 -7.29 12.68 13.29
N THR A 33 -8.30 13.54 13.13
CA THR A 33 -9.54 13.54 13.93
C THR A 33 -10.64 12.65 13.36
N MET A 34 -10.44 12.07 12.17
CA MET A 34 -11.41 11.16 11.59
C MET A 34 -11.51 9.86 12.40
N PRO A 35 -12.69 9.23 12.45
CA PRO A 35 -12.82 7.91 13.05
C PRO A 35 -11.93 6.89 12.31
N LEU A 36 -11.37 5.95 13.06
CA LEU A 36 -10.76 4.76 12.47
C LEU A 36 -11.89 3.82 12.04
N VAL A 37 -11.91 3.46 10.75
CA VAL A 37 -13.00 2.74 10.08
C VAL A 37 -12.45 1.53 9.32
N SER A 38 -13.33 0.65 8.82
CA SER A 38 -12.89 -0.47 7.98
C SER A 38 -12.31 0.03 6.64
N LEU A 39 -11.57 -0.83 5.92
CA LEU A 39 -11.04 -0.44 4.61
C LEU A 39 -12.15 -0.09 3.62
N GLU A 40 -13.25 -0.85 3.61
CA GLU A 40 -14.40 -0.64 2.75
C GLU A 40 -15.06 0.72 3.01
N GLU A 41 -15.21 1.10 4.28
CA GLU A 41 -15.70 2.41 4.68
C GLU A 41 -14.72 3.52 4.28
N ALA A 42 -13.43 3.30 4.48
CA ALA A 42 -12.37 4.27 4.16
C ALA A 42 -12.30 4.60 2.66
N VAL A 43 -12.57 3.64 1.78
CA VAL A 43 -12.53 3.83 0.33
C VAL A 43 -13.86 4.27 -0.29
N ASN A 44 -14.97 4.25 0.46
CA ASN A 44 -16.28 4.64 -0.07
C ASN A 44 -16.31 6.06 -0.66
N PRO A 45 -15.71 7.10 -0.03
CA PRO A 45 -15.64 8.43 -0.63
C PRO A 45 -14.75 8.51 -1.88
N LEU A 46 -13.91 7.49 -2.12
CA LEU A 46 -12.94 7.45 -3.22
C LEU A 46 -13.49 6.80 -4.49
N ILE A 47 -14.67 6.18 -4.44
CA ILE A 47 -15.33 5.57 -5.62
C ILE A 47 -15.36 6.49 -6.85
N PRO A 48 -15.72 7.79 -6.76
CA PRO A 48 -15.72 8.66 -7.93
C PRO A 48 -14.32 9.09 -8.40
N LEU A 49 -13.28 8.87 -7.60
CA LEU A 49 -11.91 9.34 -7.85
C LEU A 49 -10.97 8.24 -8.32
N VAL A 50 -11.17 7.03 -7.80
CA VAL A 50 -10.28 5.89 -8.00
C VAL A 50 -11.08 4.75 -8.64
N PRO A 51 -10.89 4.50 -9.95
CA PRO A 51 -11.52 3.38 -10.64
C PRO A 51 -11.23 2.05 -9.93
N GLU A 52 -12.22 1.17 -9.85
CA GLU A 52 -12.09 -0.17 -9.27
C GLU A 52 -11.73 -0.24 -7.78
N VAL A 53 -11.69 0.88 -7.05
CA VAL A 53 -11.23 0.92 -5.65
C VAL A 53 -11.97 -0.06 -4.74
N LYS A 54 -13.28 -0.23 -4.93
CA LYS A 54 -14.08 -1.20 -4.18
C LYS A 54 -13.65 -2.64 -4.43
N ARG A 55 -13.45 -2.99 -5.69
CA ARG A 55 -12.99 -4.33 -6.08
C ARG A 55 -11.62 -4.60 -5.50
N MET A 56 -10.71 -3.63 -5.59
CA MET A 56 -9.34 -3.79 -5.11
C MET A 56 -9.26 -3.85 -3.59
N ALA A 57 -10.03 -3.02 -2.88
CA ALA A 57 -10.19 -3.11 -1.43
C ALA A 57 -10.69 -4.50 -1.00
N TRP A 58 -11.69 -5.04 -1.71
CA TRP A 58 -12.16 -6.40 -1.46
C TRP A 58 -11.06 -7.45 -1.71
N THR A 59 -10.30 -7.32 -2.81
CA THR A 59 -9.20 -8.24 -3.15
C THR A 59 -8.12 -8.28 -2.09
N VAL A 60 -7.63 -7.11 -1.63
CA VAL A 60 -6.58 -7.08 -0.59
C VAL A 60 -7.07 -7.64 0.74
N LYS A 61 -8.36 -7.46 1.06
CA LYS A 61 -8.99 -8.05 2.25
C LYS A 61 -9.09 -9.58 2.21
N GLN A 62 -9.01 -10.19 1.02
CA GLN A 62 -8.92 -11.65 0.91
C GLN A 62 -7.50 -12.18 1.13
N SER A 63 -6.50 -11.30 1.22
CA SER A 63 -5.11 -11.73 1.40
C SER A 63 -4.88 -12.18 2.85
N HIS A 64 -4.30 -13.36 3.02
CA HIS A 64 -4.03 -13.95 4.34
C HIS A 64 -2.67 -13.53 4.89
N PHE A 65 -2.45 -12.22 5.05
CA PHE A 65 -1.33 -11.73 5.85
C PHE A 65 -1.72 -11.82 7.32
N LYS A 66 -0.86 -12.45 8.15
CA LYS A 66 -1.10 -12.48 9.59
C LYS A 66 -0.89 -11.08 10.13
N GLY A 67 -1.82 -10.60 10.97
CA GLY A 67 -1.65 -9.33 11.68
C GLY A 67 -0.40 -9.39 12.56
N GLU A 68 0.65 -8.70 12.13
CA GLU A 68 1.88 -8.49 12.91
C GLU A 68 1.86 -7.08 13.52
N HIS A 69 2.67 -6.86 14.57
CA HIS A 69 2.82 -5.56 15.24
C HIS A 69 1.51 -4.93 15.76
N GLY A 70 0.48 -5.74 16.02
CA GLY A 70 -0.82 -5.27 16.51
C GLY A 70 -1.67 -4.56 15.45
N LEU A 71 -1.38 -4.78 14.17
CA LEU A 71 -2.22 -4.34 13.06
C LEU A 71 -3.51 -5.16 12.99
N SER A 72 -4.63 -4.48 12.74
CA SER A 72 -5.87 -5.14 12.31
C SER A 72 -5.79 -5.58 10.85
N ASP A 73 -6.74 -6.41 10.42
CA ASP A 73 -6.87 -6.81 9.02
C ASP A 73 -7.10 -5.60 8.10
N ASP A 74 -7.86 -4.59 8.56
CA ASP A 74 -8.12 -3.36 7.79
C ASP A 74 -6.86 -2.49 7.66
N GLU A 75 -6.08 -2.40 8.73
CA GLU A 75 -4.81 -1.67 8.73
C GLU A 75 -3.80 -2.32 7.79
N THR A 76 -3.65 -3.65 7.88
CA THR A 76 -2.80 -4.44 6.96
C THR A 76 -3.27 -4.29 5.51
N ALA A 77 -4.57 -4.45 5.26
CA ALA A 77 -5.15 -4.30 3.93
C ALA A 77 -4.98 -2.88 3.37
N SER A 78 -4.93 -1.84 4.22
CA SER A 78 -4.67 -0.47 3.78
C SER A 78 -3.26 -0.30 3.21
N ILE A 79 -2.25 -0.94 3.82
CA ILE A 79 -0.87 -0.96 3.34
C ILE A 79 -0.81 -1.72 2.00
N LEU A 80 -1.44 -2.91 1.93
CA LEU A 80 -1.51 -3.70 0.70
C LEU A 80 -2.18 -2.96 -0.45
N LEU A 81 -3.28 -2.24 -0.18
CA LEU A 81 -3.96 -1.45 -1.20
C LEU A 81 -3.06 -0.33 -1.75
N TYR A 82 -2.25 0.28 -0.88
CA TYR A 82 -1.29 1.30 -1.28
C TYR A 82 -0.18 0.72 -2.14
N THR A 83 0.37 -0.43 -1.79
CA THR A 83 1.54 -1.02 -2.49
C THR A 83 1.15 -1.77 -3.77
N MET A 84 -0.14 -2.05 -3.96
CA MET A 84 -0.64 -2.74 -5.15
C MET A 84 -0.61 -1.83 -6.38
N GLU A 85 -0.03 -2.35 -7.46
CA GLU A 85 -0.17 -1.79 -8.79
C GLU A 85 -1.24 -2.57 -9.57
N TRP A 86 -2.06 -1.87 -10.34
CA TRP A 86 -3.03 -2.50 -11.24
C TRP A 86 -3.08 -1.82 -12.59
N GLU A 87 -3.58 -2.57 -13.59
CA GLU A 87 -3.62 -2.12 -14.99
C GLU A 87 -4.92 -1.36 -15.34
N PRO A 88 -4.82 -0.23 -16.06
CA PRO A 88 -3.59 0.43 -16.48
C PRO A 88 -2.91 1.18 -15.32
N ARG A 89 -1.58 1.16 -15.29
CA ARG A 89 -0.74 1.65 -14.17
C ARG A 89 -1.14 3.01 -13.63
N GLU A 90 -1.42 3.99 -14.50
CA GLU A 90 -1.77 5.36 -14.13
C GLU A 90 -3.06 5.47 -13.30
N ARG A 91 -3.88 4.40 -13.30
CA ARG A 91 -5.09 4.31 -12.48
C ARG A 91 -4.86 3.64 -11.13
N SER A 92 -3.64 3.19 -10.84
CA SER A 92 -3.28 2.57 -9.56
C SER A 92 -3.58 3.50 -8.39
N PHE A 93 -4.01 2.91 -7.27
CA PHE A 93 -4.39 3.65 -6.07
C PHE A 93 -3.34 4.68 -5.65
N TYR A 94 -2.09 4.22 -5.52
CA TYR A 94 -0.98 5.06 -5.03
C TYR A 94 -0.65 6.22 -5.98
N ILE A 95 -0.82 6.05 -7.29
CA ILE A 95 -0.59 7.12 -8.28
C ILE A 95 -1.57 8.27 -8.02
N ILE A 96 -2.87 7.95 -7.96
CA ILE A 96 -3.93 8.95 -7.76
C ILE A 96 -3.80 9.58 -6.37
N PHE A 97 -3.51 8.76 -5.35
CA PHE A 97 -3.35 9.25 -3.99
C PHE A 97 -2.16 10.19 -3.83
N ASN A 98 -0.97 9.79 -4.32
CA ASN A 98 0.23 10.61 -4.25
C ASN A 98 0.13 11.89 -5.08
N ASN A 99 -0.58 11.85 -6.22
CA ASN A 99 -0.87 13.06 -6.98
C ASN A 99 -1.77 14.01 -6.19
N THR A 100 -2.78 13.48 -5.49
CA THR A 100 -3.64 14.30 -4.61
C THR A 100 -2.86 14.87 -3.43
N LEU A 101 -1.92 14.15 -2.82
CA LEU A 101 -1.13 14.63 -1.69
C LEU A 101 -0.26 15.86 -1.99
N GLN A 102 0.14 16.06 -3.25
CA GLN A 102 0.93 17.23 -3.66
C GLN A 102 0.08 18.39 -4.19
N THR A 103 -1.24 18.27 -4.24
CA THR A 103 -2.05 19.39 -4.71
C THR A 103 -2.03 20.52 -3.68
N ALA A 104 -1.83 21.74 -4.16
CA ALA A 104 -1.94 22.95 -3.33
C ALA A 104 -3.37 23.12 -2.79
N ASN A 105 -4.38 22.66 -3.55
CA ASN A 105 -5.77 22.71 -3.12
C ASN A 105 -6.10 21.58 -2.12
N ARG A 106 -5.81 21.81 -0.83
CA ARG A 106 -6.04 20.83 0.25
C ARG A 106 -7.49 20.34 0.38
N GLN A 107 -8.47 21.02 -0.23
CA GLN A 107 -9.86 20.55 -0.27
C GLN A 107 -10.00 19.23 -1.04
N LEU A 108 -9.15 18.99 -2.03
CA LEU A 108 -9.14 17.75 -2.81
C LEU A 108 -8.71 16.52 -2.00
N LEU A 109 -8.06 16.72 -0.84
CA LEU A 109 -7.71 15.63 0.06
C LEU A 109 -8.86 15.18 0.97
N ARG A 110 -9.94 15.96 1.11
CA ARG A 110 -11.05 15.61 2.02
C ARG A 110 -11.64 14.21 1.81
N PRO A 111 -11.90 13.75 0.57
CA PRO A 111 -12.37 12.38 0.34
C PRO A 111 -11.39 11.31 0.82
N TRP A 112 -10.11 11.63 0.93
CA TRP A 112 -9.05 10.72 1.35
C TRP A 112 -8.85 10.66 2.85
N TYR A 113 -9.51 11.50 3.65
CA TYR A 113 -9.19 11.60 5.08
C TYR A 113 -9.43 10.30 5.87
N LEU A 114 -10.48 9.53 5.55
CA LEU A 114 -10.70 8.23 6.19
C LEU A 114 -9.60 7.22 5.85
N TYR A 115 -9.21 7.15 4.57
CA TYR A 115 -8.11 6.28 4.14
C TYR A 115 -6.76 6.73 4.70
N LEU A 116 -6.47 8.03 4.67
CA LEU A 116 -5.25 8.61 5.22
C LEU A 116 -5.18 8.37 6.73
N ARG A 117 -6.30 8.47 7.47
CA ARG A 117 -6.38 8.09 8.89
C ARG A 117 -6.02 6.63 9.09
N LEU A 118 -6.56 5.72 8.28
CA LEU A 118 -6.32 4.28 8.38
C LEU A 118 -4.85 3.92 8.09
N ILE A 119 -4.29 4.33 6.95
CA ILE A 119 -2.91 3.99 6.59
C ILE A 119 -1.89 4.65 7.52
N MET A 120 -2.09 5.90 7.94
CA MET A 120 -1.17 6.56 8.88
C MET A 120 -1.21 5.89 10.26
N THR A 121 -2.38 5.42 10.72
CA THR A 121 -2.49 4.63 11.96
C THR A 121 -1.75 3.30 11.83
N SER A 122 -1.90 2.63 10.68
CA SER A 122 -1.19 1.39 10.37
C SER A 122 0.33 1.57 10.45
N LEU A 123 0.86 2.58 9.75
CA LEU A 123 2.30 2.86 9.75
C LEU A 123 2.83 3.32 11.11
N ALA A 124 2.00 3.97 11.94
CA ALA A 124 2.39 4.38 13.29
C ALA A 124 2.58 3.17 14.23
N LYS A 125 1.83 2.08 14.04
CA LYS A 125 1.95 0.84 14.81
C LYS A 125 3.18 0.01 14.45
N LEU A 126 3.66 0.15 13.22
CA LEU A 126 4.88 -0.54 12.78
C LEU A 126 6.07 -0.11 13.64
N PRO A 127 6.95 -1.07 14.00
CA PRO A 127 8.04 -0.80 14.90
C PRO A 127 8.92 0.34 14.37
N PRO A 128 9.58 1.09 15.27
CA PRO A 128 10.45 2.21 14.90
C PRO A 128 11.81 1.68 14.39
N ASP A 129 11.82 0.61 13.59
CA ASP A 129 12.97 -0.26 13.25
C ASP A 129 14.19 0.44 12.62
N PHE A 130 14.16 1.76 12.54
CA PHE A 130 15.21 2.59 11.99
C PHE A 130 15.63 3.60 13.04
N ASN A 131 16.48 3.18 13.98
CA ASN A 131 17.42 4.09 14.63
C ASN A 131 18.32 4.67 13.53
N ARG A 132 17.84 5.71 12.85
CA ARG A 132 18.53 6.48 11.79
C ARG A 132 19.19 5.60 10.72
N SER A 133 18.40 5.20 9.73
CA SER A 133 18.85 4.32 8.64
C SER A 133 18.99 5.06 7.32
N VAL A 134 19.82 4.51 6.44
CA VAL A 134 19.92 4.97 5.05
C VAL A 134 19.00 4.09 4.20
N VAL A 135 18.06 4.72 3.51
CA VAL A 135 17.18 4.06 2.53
C VAL A 135 17.48 4.60 1.14
N TYR A 136 17.16 3.81 0.12
CA TYR A 136 17.49 4.11 -1.27
C TYR A 136 16.23 4.18 -2.13
N ARG A 137 16.21 5.14 -3.07
CA ARG A 137 15.16 5.24 -4.08
C ARG A 137 15.78 5.53 -5.45
N GLY A 138 15.40 4.74 -6.45
CA GLY A 138 15.82 4.95 -7.83
C GLY A 138 14.74 5.62 -8.66
N VAL A 139 15.13 6.57 -9.51
CA VAL A 139 14.24 7.24 -10.47
C VAL A 139 14.90 7.28 -11.83
N LYS A 140 14.15 6.97 -12.90
CA LYS A 140 14.63 7.00 -14.29
C LYS A 140 14.59 8.39 -14.94
N LEU A 141 15.04 9.41 -14.21
CA LEU A 141 15.12 10.80 -14.66
C LEU A 141 16.38 11.45 -14.05
N ASP A 142 16.87 12.53 -14.67
CA ASP A 142 17.83 13.44 -14.02
C ASP A 142 17.04 14.45 -13.19
N LEU A 143 17.26 14.41 -11.89
CA LEU A 143 16.65 15.33 -10.93
C LEU A 143 17.67 16.28 -10.30
N SER A 144 18.92 16.25 -10.72
CA SER A 144 20.01 17.02 -10.08
C SER A 144 19.72 18.52 -9.99
N ALA A 145 19.10 19.10 -11.02
CA ALA A 145 18.71 20.51 -11.04
C ALA A 145 17.62 20.89 -9.99
N GLN A 146 16.82 19.91 -9.54
CA GLN A 146 15.75 20.13 -8.55
C GLN A 146 16.24 19.98 -7.11
N TYR A 147 17.47 19.50 -6.91
CA TYR A 147 18.06 19.24 -5.60
C TYR A 147 19.45 19.90 -5.50
N PRO A 148 19.52 21.24 -5.50
CA PRO A 148 20.76 21.95 -5.19
C PRO A 148 21.20 21.67 -3.74
N ILE A 149 22.51 21.49 -3.54
CA ILE A 149 23.10 21.21 -2.21
C ILE A 149 22.82 22.38 -1.26
N GLY A 150 22.44 22.06 -0.02
CA GLY A 150 22.12 23.02 1.04
C GLY A 150 20.64 23.38 1.12
N GLU A 151 19.87 23.22 0.03
CA GLU A 151 18.44 23.52 0.02
C GLU A 151 17.61 22.48 0.78
N THR A 152 16.44 22.93 1.21
CA THR A 152 15.42 22.09 1.83
C THR A 152 14.33 21.74 0.83
N VAL A 153 14.01 20.46 0.71
CA VAL A 153 12.95 19.93 -0.15
C VAL A 153 11.88 19.25 0.69
N THR A 154 10.62 19.33 0.25
CA THR A 154 9.49 18.69 0.94
C THR A 154 8.87 17.62 0.06
N TRP A 155 8.93 16.37 0.53
CA TRP A 155 8.26 15.26 -0.14
C TRP A 155 6.85 15.12 0.41
N TRP A 156 5.88 15.68 -0.32
CA TRP A 156 4.47 15.63 0.04
C TRP A 156 3.81 14.26 -0.19
N ARG A 157 4.41 13.41 -1.02
CA ARG A 157 3.93 12.06 -1.33
C ARG A 157 4.43 11.04 -0.30
N PHE A 158 3.74 9.92 -0.20
CA PHE A 158 4.40 8.70 0.26
C PHE A 158 5.50 8.32 -0.74
N SER A 159 6.64 7.85 -0.23
CA SER A 159 7.77 7.47 -1.08
C SER A 159 8.24 6.06 -0.78
N SER A 160 7.98 5.14 -1.71
CA SER A 160 8.54 3.79 -1.64
C SER A 160 10.06 3.84 -1.83
N CYS A 161 10.78 3.18 -0.93
CA CYS A 161 12.24 3.06 -0.92
C CYS A 161 12.60 1.61 -0.61
N THR A 162 13.89 1.29 -0.66
CA THR A 162 14.43 -0.01 -0.25
C THR A 162 15.61 0.19 0.69
N THR A 163 15.81 -0.72 1.64
CA THR A 163 17.05 -0.77 2.43
C THR A 163 18.18 -1.49 1.69
N SER A 164 17.84 -2.25 0.63
CA SER A 164 18.79 -3.01 -0.16
C SER A 164 19.13 -2.28 -1.46
N ILE A 165 20.29 -1.60 -1.50
CA ILE A 165 20.75 -0.91 -2.71
C ILE A 165 20.86 -1.84 -3.92
N GLY A 166 21.15 -3.13 -3.71
CA GLY A 166 21.28 -4.12 -4.77
C GLY A 166 19.98 -4.31 -5.57
N VAL A 167 18.82 -4.19 -4.92
CA VAL A 167 17.49 -4.29 -5.54
C VAL A 167 17.35 -3.28 -6.68
N LEU A 168 17.93 -2.08 -6.54
CA LEU A 168 17.83 -1.02 -7.55
C LEU A 168 18.51 -1.36 -8.88
N SER A 169 19.38 -2.38 -8.92
CA SER A 169 19.97 -2.86 -10.18
C SER A 169 18.93 -3.46 -11.14
N ASN A 170 17.73 -3.80 -10.65
CA ASN A 170 16.62 -4.24 -11.48
C ASN A 170 16.15 -3.09 -12.39
N GLU A 171 16.01 -3.39 -13.69
CA GLU A 171 15.51 -2.44 -14.71
C GLU A 171 14.10 -1.93 -14.42
N GLN A 172 13.32 -2.56 -13.56
CA GLN A 172 12.02 -2.03 -13.11
C GLN A 172 12.14 -0.80 -12.19
N PHE A 173 13.30 -0.63 -11.57
CA PHE A 173 13.56 0.44 -10.61
C PHE A 173 14.56 1.44 -11.19
N LEU A 174 15.81 1.43 -10.74
CA LEU A 174 16.85 2.31 -11.26
C LEU A 174 17.44 1.76 -12.56
N GLY A 175 17.70 0.45 -12.61
CA GLY A 175 18.42 -0.19 -13.71
C GLY A 175 19.88 0.26 -13.80
N GLN A 176 20.55 -0.19 -14.86
CA GLN A 176 21.98 0.06 -15.06
C GLN A 176 22.27 1.03 -16.21
N SER A 177 21.24 1.44 -16.95
CA SER A 177 21.37 2.24 -18.17
C SER A 177 20.38 3.41 -18.20
N GLY A 178 20.61 4.35 -19.12
CA GLY A 178 19.79 5.54 -19.28
C GLY A 178 20.01 6.61 -18.20
N THR A 179 19.38 7.76 -18.42
CA THR A 179 19.39 8.88 -17.48
C THR A 179 18.62 8.52 -16.22
N ARG A 180 19.26 8.60 -15.06
CA ARG A 180 18.70 8.12 -13.80
C ARG A 180 19.33 8.78 -12.58
N THR A 181 18.57 8.84 -11.50
CA THR A 181 18.93 9.41 -10.22
C THR A 181 18.75 8.37 -9.11
N LEU A 182 19.80 8.14 -8.33
CA LEU A 182 19.76 7.40 -7.06
C LEU A 182 19.68 8.40 -5.90
N PHE A 183 18.63 8.29 -5.10
CA PHE A 183 18.56 8.94 -3.79
C PHE A 183 19.13 8.01 -2.73
N SER A 184 20.04 8.54 -1.91
CA SER A 184 20.47 7.94 -0.64
C SER A 184 19.97 8.84 0.49
N ILE A 185 19.11 8.31 1.34
CA ILE A 185 18.28 9.10 2.24
C ILE A 185 18.52 8.64 3.67
N GLU A 186 19.16 9.48 4.47
CA GLU A 186 19.29 9.29 5.91
C GLU A 186 17.98 9.74 6.59
N CYS A 187 17.21 8.80 7.16
CA CYS A 187 15.90 9.07 7.72
C CYS A 187 15.60 8.28 8.99
N GLN A 188 14.58 8.72 9.72
CA GLN A 188 14.05 8.06 10.93
C GLN A 188 12.56 7.72 10.80
N SER A 189 11.86 8.33 9.82
CA SER A 189 10.42 8.13 9.64
C SER A 189 10.04 6.96 8.73
N ALA A 190 11.00 6.33 8.04
CA ALA A 190 10.72 5.19 7.17
C ALA A 190 10.11 4.04 7.97
N LYS A 191 9.20 3.29 7.34
CA LYS A 191 8.53 2.13 7.94
C LYS A 191 8.73 0.91 7.06
N SER A 192 9.24 -0.18 7.63
CA SER A 192 9.37 -1.45 6.91
C SER A 192 7.99 -1.98 6.61
N ILE A 193 7.71 -2.27 5.35
CA ILE A 193 6.47 -2.91 4.93
C ILE A 193 6.73 -4.25 4.25
N LYS A 194 7.96 -4.76 4.39
CA LYS A 194 8.42 -6.05 3.84
C LYS A 194 7.49 -7.21 4.17
N GLU A 195 7.06 -7.31 5.42
CA GLU A 195 6.19 -8.40 5.92
C GLU A 195 4.77 -8.36 5.31
N PHE A 196 4.41 -7.23 4.70
CA PHE A 196 3.13 -6.98 4.04
C PHE A 196 3.29 -6.80 2.53
N SER A 197 4.44 -7.16 1.95
CA SER A 197 4.67 -7.06 0.51
C SER A 197 4.49 -8.42 -0.16
N TYR A 198 3.95 -8.42 -1.37
CA TYR A 198 3.98 -9.61 -2.24
C TYR A 198 5.40 -9.95 -2.73
N TYR A 199 6.35 -9.02 -2.57
CA TYR A 199 7.75 -9.15 -2.97
C TYR A 199 8.69 -8.77 -1.81
N PRO A 200 8.79 -9.60 -0.76
CA PRO A 200 9.62 -9.29 0.41
C PRO A 200 11.11 -9.05 0.08
N GLU A 201 11.60 -9.60 -1.02
CA GLU A 201 12.95 -9.40 -1.55
C GLU A 201 13.24 -7.98 -2.03
N GLU A 202 12.20 -7.17 -2.27
CA GLU A 202 12.34 -5.74 -2.56
C GLU A 202 12.84 -4.97 -1.31
N GLU A 203 12.79 -5.57 -0.12
CA GLU A 203 13.13 -4.95 1.18
C GLU A 203 12.46 -3.57 1.31
N GLU A 204 11.18 -3.51 0.91
CA GLU A 204 10.45 -2.25 0.73
C GLU A 204 10.23 -1.56 2.08
N VAL A 205 10.55 -0.28 2.10
CA VAL A 205 10.26 0.64 3.19
C VAL A 205 9.49 1.84 2.65
N LEU A 206 8.50 2.28 3.40
CA LEU A 206 7.65 3.39 3.02
C LEU A 206 7.99 4.62 3.86
N LEU A 207 8.37 5.71 3.18
CA LEU A 207 8.45 7.03 3.81
C LEU A 207 7.05 7.67 3.82
N PRO A 208 6.55 8.11 4.99
CA PRO A 208 5.29 8.86 5.10
C PRO A 208 5.31 10.17 4.29
N PRO A 209 4.15 10.77 4.01
CA PRO A 209 4.06 12.04 3.31
C PRO A 209 4.49 13.22 4.18
N ALA A 210 4.68 14.36 3.50
CA ALA A 210 5.01 15.65 4.09
C ALA A 210 6.25 15.59 4.98
N ARG A 211 7.32 14.95 4.49
CA ARG A 211 8.65 14.95 5.12
C ARG A 211 9.53 16.02 4.51
N GLN A 212 10.40 16.61 5.32
CA GLN A 212 11.42 17.54 4.85
C GLN A 212 12.79 16.90 4.84
N PHE A 213 13.57 17.25 3.83
CA PHE A 213 14.92 16.77 3.67
C PHE A 213 15.83 17.94 3.32
N GLN A 214 17.03 17.94 3.90
CA GLN A 214 18.13 18.76 3.43
C GLN A 214 18.92 18.00 2.36
N VAL A 215 19.25 18.67 1.27
CA VAL A 215 20.18 18.13 0.27
C VAL A 215 21.60 18.28 0.78
N VAL A 216 22.25 17.16 1.11
CA VAL A 216 23.60 17.16 1.71
C VAL A 216 24.71 16.85 0.72
N GLY A 217 24.39 16.30 -0.45
CA GLY A 217 25.39 16.01 -1.48
C GLY A 217 24.76 15.65 -2.82
N CYS A 218 25.44 16.02 -3.90
CA CYS A 218 25.07 15.66 -5.27
C CYS A 218 26.33 15.22 -6.02
N LEU A 219 26.22 14.14 -6.79
CA LEU A 219 27.32 13.57 -7.57
C LEU A 219 26.85 13.14 -8.95
N ASN A 220 27.49 13.65 -9.99
CA ASN A 220 27.31 13.19 -11.36
C ASN A 220 28.42 12.18 -11.67
N GLN A 221 28.05 10.92 -11.89
CA GLN A 221 28.96 9.82 -12.20
C GLN A 221 29.24 9.68 -13.71
N GLY A 222 28.72 10.60 -14.53
CA GLY A 222 28.73 10.50 -15.98
C GLY A 222 27.68 9.53 -16.50
N ILE A 223 27.53 9.47 -17.83
CA ILE A 223 26.60 8.55 -18.53
C ILE A 223 25.13 8.69 -18.04
N GLY A 224 24.75 9.90 -17.63
CA GLY A 224 23.41 10.21 -17.13
C GLY A 224 23.09 9.60 -15.76
N PHE A 225 24.07 9.14 -14.99
CA PHE A 225 23.85 8.63 -13.62
C PHE A 225 24.16 9.68 -12.56
N HIS A 226 23.14 10.03 -11.77
CA HIS A 226 23.22 11.02 -10.71
C HIS A 226 22.96 10.37 -9.35
N ILE A 227 23.67 10.81 -8.32
CA ILE A 227 23.43 10.43 -6.93
C ILE A 227 23.10 11.69 -6.15
N ILE A 228 22.01 11.66 -5.39
CA ILE A 228 21.57 12.74 -4.51
C ILE A 228 21.49 12.18 -3.09
N GLN A 229 22.17 12.82 -2.16
CA GLN A 229 22.13 12.49 -0.74
C GLN A 229 21.20 13.44 -0.01
N LEU A 230 20.25 12.86 0.71
CA LEU A 230 19.24 13.57 1.49
C LEU A 230 19.37 13.19 2.96
N LYS A 231 19.13 14.17 3.83
CA LYS A 231 19.01 13.95 5.27
C LYS A 231 17.66 14.46 5.73
N GLU A 232 16.86 13.60 6.34
CA GLU A 232 15.58 13.99 6.92
C GLU A 232 15.80 15.02 8.03
N ILE A 233 15.02 16.09 7.97
CA ILE A 233 15.00 17.15 8.98
C ILE A 233 13.59 17.31 9.53
N GLN A 234 13.51 17.73 10.78
CA GLN A 234 12.23 18.03 11.42
C GLN A 234 11.82 19.46 11.08
N PRO A 235 10.64 19.69 10.47
CA PRO A 235 10.13 21.04 10.28
C PRO A 235 9.80 21.70 11.62
N GLU A 236 9.84 23.03 11.67
CA GLU A 236 9.47 23.82 12.86
C GLU A 236 8.03 23.52 13.32
N PHE A 237 7.12 23.33 12.37
CA PHE A 237 5.74 22.91 12.62
C PHE A 237 5.42 21.64 11.82
N PRO A 238 4.58 20.72 12.34
CA PRO A 238 4.18 19.53 11.61
C PRO A 238 3.51 19.89 10.27
N LEU A 239 4.05 19.38 9.16
CA LEU A 239 3.45 19.51 7.83
C LEU A 239 2.32 18.50 7.59
N ILE A 240 2.22 17.50 8.46
CA ILE A 240 1.10 16.57 8.57
C ILE A 240 0.94 16.22 10.04
N ASN A 241 -0.29 16.33 10.56
CA ASN A 241 -0.54 16.11 11.98
C ASN A 241 -0.40 14.62 12.34
N PRO A 242 0.37 14.26 13.38
CA PRO A 242 0.53 12.85 13.74
C PRO A 242 -0.79 12.25 14.23
N VAL A 243 -1.01 10.99 13.89
CA VAL A 243 -2.09 10.19 14.50
C VAL A 243 -1.67 9.79 15.91
N GLN A 244 -2.49 10.09 16.90
CA GLN A 244 -2.27 9.58 18.25
C GLN A 244 -2.75 8.13 18.32
N LEU A 245 -1.82 7.24 18.67
CA LEU A 245 -2.14 5.88 19.07
C LEU A 245 -2.65 5.94 20.50
N THR A 246 -3.97 5.99 20.67
CA THR A 246 -4.56 5.81 22.00
C THR A 246 -4.23 4.40 22.46
N SER A 247 -3.47 4.25 23.55
CA SER A 247 -3.11 2.96 24.13
C SER A 247 -4.31 2.19 24.69
N ASP A 248 -5.50 2.79 24.75
CA ASP A 248 -6.62 2.24 25.52
C ASP A 248 -7.98 2.41 24.82
N ILE A 249 -8.78 1.35 24.91
CA ILE A 249 -10.23 1.23 24.67
C ILE A 249 -10.65 0.93 23.22
N LEU A 250 -10.49 -0.33 22.82
CA LEU A 250 -11.62 -1.05 22.24
C LEU A 250 -12.55 -1.40 23.40
N PRO A 251 -13.81 -0.92 23.44
CA PRO A 251 -14.80 -1.52 24.33
C PRO A 251 -14.94 -2.99 23.90
N LYS A 252 -14.38 -3.91 24.69
CA LYS A 252 -14.83 -5.30 24.67
C LYS A 252 -16.23 -5.33 25.27
N THR A 253 -17.22 -4.97 24.48
CA THR A 253 -18.62 -5.25 24.78
C THR A 253 -19.29 -5.69 23.48
N HIS A 254 -19.20 -6.99 23.19
CA HIS A 254 -20.41 -7.66 22.74
C HIS A 254 -21.45 -7.46 23.87
N PRO A 255 -22.67 -6.98 23.58
CA PRO A 255 -23.76 -7.17 24.51
C PRO A 255 -23.90 -8.67 24.72
N GLN A 256 -23.51 -9.16 25.91
CA GLN A 256 -23.98 -10.46 26.34
C GLN A 256 -25.49 -10.34 26.45
N VAL A 257 -26.20 -10.91 25.47
CA VAL A 257 -27.62 -11.18 25.61
C VAL A 257 -27.74 -12.10 26.83
N PRO A 258 -28.50 -11.71 27.88
CA PRO A 258 -28.72 -12.59 29.02
C PRO A 258 -29.29 -13.92 28.55
N PRO A 259 -28.95 -15.06 29.18
CA PRO A 259 -29.53 -16.34 28.83
C PRO A 259 -31.06 -16.25 28.91
N LEU A 260 -31.75 -16.55 27.81
CA LEU A 260 -33.20 -16.70 27.78
C LEU A 260 -33.57 -17.81 28.77
N GLU A 261 -34.42 -17.47 29.75
CA GLU A 261 -35.05 -18.47 30.61
C GLU A 261 -35.80 -19.50 29.75
N PRO A 262 -35.75 -20.80 30.10
CA PRO A 262 -36.46 -21.82 29.35
C PRO A 262 -37.97 -21.62 29.51
N THR A 263 -38.64 -21.32 28.39
CA THR A 263 -40.11 -21.34 28.32
C THR A 263 -40.64 -22.77 28.53
N PRO A 264 -41.81 -22.92 29.19
CA PRO A 264 -42.39 -24.23 29.44
C PRO A 264 -42.82 -24.91 28.13
N PRO A 265 -42.84 -26.26 28.09
CA PRO A 265 -43.07 -27.00 26.85
C PRO A 265 -44.51 -26.80 26.35
N VAL A 266 -44.64 -26.27 25.14
CA VAL A 266 -45.88 -26.26 24.38
C VAL A 266 -46.14 -27.68 23.87
N LYS A 267 -47.31 -28.24 24.19
CA LYS A 267 -47.76 -29.55 23.68
C LYS A 267 -47.96 -29.47 22.16
N PRO A 268 -47.55 -30.50 21.38
CA PRO A 268 -47.77 -30.50 19.95
C PRO A 268 -49.24 -30.84 19.65
N GLU A 269 -49.99 -29.87 19.14
CA GLU A 269 -51.26 -30.10 18.46
C GLU A 269 -50.94 -30.44 17.00
N LYS A 270 -51.14 -31.71 16.62
CA LYS A 270 -50.99 -32.19 15.24
C LYS A 270 -52.25 -31.81 14.47
N ASP A 271 -52.14 -30.87 13.55
CA ASP A 271 -53.08 -30.76 12.42
C ASP A 271 -52.50 -31.55 11.22
N PRO A 272 -53.10 -32.67 10.77
CA PRO A 272 -52.50 -33.55 9.78
C PRO A 272 -52.62 -33.10 8.32
N ASN A 273 -53.05 -31.87 8.00
CA ASN A 273 -53.42 -31.55 6.61
C ASN A 273 -53.02 -30.17 6.07
N LEU A 274 -51.75 -29.77 6.22
CA LEU A 274 -51.16 -28.69 5.40
C LEU A 274 -49.96 -29.21 4.57
N PRO A 275 -49.95 -29.00 3.23
CA PRO A 275 -48.79 -29.32 2.42
C PRO A 275 -47.65 -28.32 2.66
N LEU A 276 -46.43 -28.85 2.78
CA LEU A 276 -45.18 -28.08 2.86
C LEU A 276 -44.98 -27.23 1.59
N PRO A 277 -44.59 -25.95 1.69
CA PRO A 277 -44.19 -25.19 0.52
C PRO A 277 -42.87 -25.72 -0.03
N THR A 278 -42.85 -25.99 -1.33
CA THR A 278 -41.63 -26.35 -2.07
C THR A 278 -40.69 -25.15 -2.14
N PRO A 279 -39.37 -25.35 -1.94
CA PRO A 279 -38.40 -24.28 -2.11
C PRO A 279 -38.29 -23.91 -3.61
N PRO A 280 -38.13 -22.61 -3.95
CA PRO A 280 -37.89 -22.21 -5.32
C PRO A 280 -36.54 -22.75 -5.81
N ALA A 281 -36.54 -23.30 -7.03
CA ALA A 281 -35.35 -23.80 -7.68
C ALA A 281 -34.33 -22.68 -7.90
N LEU A 282 -33.08 -22.95 -7.55
CA LEU A 282 -31.94 -22.09 -7.89
C LEU A 282 -31.82 -21.97 -9.42
N PRO A 283 -31.64 -20.76 -9.98
CA PRO A 283 -31.37 -20.61 -11.40
C PRO A 283 -30.02 -21.26 -11.73
N LYS A 284 -30.04 -22.20 -12.67
CA LYS A 284 -28.84 -22.75 -13.30
C LYS A 284 -28.13 -21.62 -14.04
N CYS A 285 -27.02 -21.13 -13.50
CA CYS A 285 -26.11 -20.27 -14.22
C CYS A 285 -25.12 -21.16 -14.99
N GLU A 286 -25.52 -21.59 -16.19
CA GLU A 286 -24.60 -22.07 -17.22
C GLU A 286 -23.81 -20.87 -17.75
N ASN A 287 -22.67 -20.59 -17.13
CA ASN A 287 -21.65 -19.73 -17.72
C ASN A 287 -20.35 -20.54 -17.86
N SER A 288 -20.28 -21.25 -18.98
CA SER A 288 -19.14 -22.02 -19.49
C SER A 288 -17.88 -21.17 -19.77
N TRP A 289 -17.81 -19.93 -19.31
CA TRP A 289 -16.71 -18.99 -19.56
C TRP A 289 -15.84 -18.71 -18.31
N ILE A 290 -16.17 -19.30 -17.14
CA ILE A 290 -15.47 -19.05 -15.86
C ILE A 290 -14.31 -20.05 -15.60
N LYS A 291 -14.19 -21.14 -16.37
CA LYS A 291 -13.08 -22.10 -16.18
C LYS A 291 -11.77 -21.74 -16.89
N GLU A 292 -11.74 -20.69 -17.72
CA GLU A 292 -10.60 -20.46 -18.62
C GLU A 292 -9.78 -19.19 -18.31
N ARG A 293 -10.09 -18.44 -17.24
CA ARG A 293 -9.26 -17.30 -16.79
C ARG A 293 -8.86 -17.31 -15.31
N ILE A 294 -9.10 -18.40 -14.60
CA ILE A 294 -8.56 -18.66 -13.25
C ILE A 294 -7.25 -19.49 -13.30
N ASN A 295 -6.92 -20.10 -14.45
CA ASN A 295 -5.72 -20.95 -14.63
C ASN A 295 -4.43 -20.19 -15.04
N ILE A 296 -4.37 -18.86 -14.92
CA ILE A 296 -3.15 -18.10 -15.27
C ILE A 296 -2.36 -17.64 -14.02
N TRP A 297 -2.89 -17.82 -12.81
CA TRP A 297 -2.22 -17.39 -11.56
C TRP A 297 -1.84 -18.53 -10.60
N PHE A 298 -2.06 -19.79 -11.00
CA PHE A 298 -1.54 -20.97 -10.31
C PHE A 298 -0.92 -21.93 -11.34
N SER A 299 0.30 -21.65 -11.79
CA SER A 299 1.18 -22.63 -12.43
C SER A 299 2.61 -22.11 -12.45
N ASP A 300 3.35 -22.37 -11.38
CA ASP A 300 4.80 -22.52 -11.45
C ASP A 300 5.14 -23.95 -11.01
N PRO A 301 5.49 -24.87 -11.93
CA PRO A 301 6.00 -26.18 -11.58
C PRO A 301 7.52 -26.20 -11.72
N VAL A 302 8.25 -25.52 -10.82
CA VAL A 302 9.70 -25.75 -10.66
C VAL A 302 10.09 -25.53 -9.20
N ILE A 303 9.83 -26.50 -8.31
CA ILE A 303 10.76 -27.09 -7.31
C ILE A 303 10.05 -28.33 -6.74
N ILE A 304 10.18 -29.49 -7.39
CA ILE A 304 10.19 -30.81 -6.74
C ILE A 304 11.04 -31.73 -7.62
N LEU A 305 12.28 -32.03 -7.20
CA LEU A 305 12.98 -33.32 -7.34
C LEU A 305 14.50 -33.13 -7.15
N LEU A 306 14.92 -33.07 -5.88
CA LEU A 306 16.26 -33.48 -5.48
C LEU A 306 16.14 -34.25 -4.17
N GLN A 307 15.72 -35.50 -4.27
CA GLN A 307 16.09 -36.59 -3.37
C GLN A 307 15.57 -37.92 -3.95
N ILE A 308 16.37 -38.97 -3.77
CA ILE A 308 16.16 -40.38 -4.15
C ILE A 308 16.74 -40.78 -5.52
N THR A 309 18.06 -41.02 -5.55
CA THR A 309 18.62 -42.30 -6.00
C THR A 309 19.92 -42.59 -5.24
N ALA A 310 19.79 -43.30 -4.12
CA ALA A 310 20.85 -44.09 -3.54
C ALA A 310 20.38 -45.56 -3.54
N SER A 311 21.22 -46.46 -4.03
CA SER A 311 21.06 -47.92 -4.05
C SER A 311 20.23 -48.52 -5.19
N LEU A 312 20.89 -48.77 -6.34
CA LEU A 312 21.24 -50.10 -6.88
C LEU A 312 21.92 -49.94 -8.24
#